data_AF-A0A2N8M9T2-F1
#
_entry.id   AF-A0A2N8M9T2-F1
#
_cell.length_a   1.000
_cell.length_b   1.000
_cell.length_c   1.000
_cell.angle_alpha   90.00
_cell.angle_beta   90.00
_cell.angle_gamma   90.00
#
_symmetry.space_group_name_H-M   'P 1'
#
loop_
_entity.id
_entity.type
_entity.pdbx_description
1 polymer ?
#
loop_
_entity_poly.entity_id
_entity_poly.type
_entity_poly.pdbx_seq_one_letter_code
_entity_poly.pdbx_strand_id
1 'polypeptide(L)'
;MPHYHNHTKGSENDWKLIRETASSQKFRVTAEQTKIEVDIHYTAEKILTVNLVVEGHATKSLLNPVMDEIGRLGLSRGDYAVIDYTLSDTEHLIEGNYSIDKEDRRYRRL
;
A
#
# COMPACT_ATOMS: atom_id res chain seq x y z
N MET A 1 16.12 2.84 6.62
CA MET A 1 14.66 2.68 6.42
C MET A 1 14.25 1.40 7.14
N PRO A 2 13.19 1.38 7.95
CA PRO A 2 12.74 0.15 8.60
C PRO A 2 12.18 -0.82 7.54
N HIS A 3 12.67 -2.06 7.55
CA HIS A 3 12.12 -3.16 6.77
C HIS A 3 11.13 -3.92 7.66
N TYR A 4 9.91 -4.13 7.19
CA TYR A 4 8.92 -4.91 7.92
C TYR A 4 8.99 -6.35 7.40
N HIS A 5 9.67 -7.22 8.15
CA HIS A 5 9.69 -8.65 7.84
C HIS A 5 8.49 -9.28 8.55
N ASN A 6 7.37 -9.43 7.85
CA ASN A 6 6.25 -10.22 8.34
C ASN A 6 6.53 -11.69 8.02
N HIS A 7 7.18 -12.39 8.94
CA HIS A 7 7.41 -13.83 8.82
C HIS A 7 6.08 -14.59 8.94
N THR A 8 5.49 -14.94 7.79
CA THR A 8 4.54 -16.04 7.69
C THR A 8 5.21 -17.21 7.00
N LYS A 9 5.14 -18.40 7.63
CA LYS A 9 5.57 -19.66 7.02
C LYS A 9 4.90 -19.83 5.65
N GLY A 10 5.66 -19.70 4.56
CA GLY A 10 5.27 -20.16 3.23
C GLY A 10 5.46 -19.18 2.08
N SER A 11 5.56 -17.86 2.33
CA SER A 11 5.88 -16.86 1.31
C SER A 11 6.39 -15.59 1.99
N GLU A 12 7.69 -15.30 1.87
CA GLU A 12 8.26 -14.05 2.40
C GLU A 12 8.01 -12.93 1.40
N ASN A 13 6.93 -12.18 1.61
CA ASN A 13 6.75 -10.90 0.94
C ASN A 13 7.74 -9.90 1.54
N ASP A 14 8.52 -9.22 0.70
CA ASP A 14 9.41 -8.15 1.16
C ASP A 14 8.66 -6.81 1.14
N TRP A 15 8.44 -6.23 2.33
CA TRP A 15 7.74 -4.96 2.50
C TRP A 15 8.71 -3.82 2.76
N LYS A 16 8.74 -2.86 1.83
CA LYS A 16 9.48 -1.61 1.94
C LYS A 16 8.53 -0.44 2.16
N LEU A 17 8.62 0.21 3.32
CA LEU A 17 7.89 1.46 3.58
C LEU A 17 8.45 2.59 2.71
N ILE A 18 7.59 3.21 1.90
CA ILE A 18 7.93 4.33 1.00
C ILE A 18 7.52 5.66 1.61
N ARG A 19 6.35 5.71 2.24
CA ARG A 19 5.79 6.93 2.86
C ARG A 19 4.93 6.56 4.06
N GLU A 20 5.04 7.34 5.11
CA GLU A 20 4.15 7.25 6.27
C GLU A 20 3.62 8.62 6.67
N THR A 21 2.33 8.68 6.97
CA THR A 21 1.65 9.81 7.61
C THR A 21 0.80 9.29 8.78
N ALA A 22 0.18 10.20 9.53
CA ALA A 22 -0.72 9.81 10.62
C ALA A 22 -1.89 8.92 10.13
N SER A 23 -2.41 9.18 8.93
CA SER A 23 -3.62 8.53 8.39
C SER A 23 -3.36 7.67 7.15
N SER A 24 -2.11 7.50 6.72
CA SER A 24 -1.81 6.66 5.55
C SER A 24 -0.39 6.08 5.57
N GLN A 25 -0.21 4.93 4.95
CA GLN A 25 1.09 4.32 4.70
C GLN A 25 1.15 3.79 3.27
N LYS A 26 2.27 4.05 2.59
CA LYS A 26 2.55 3.50 1.27
C LYS A 26 3.71 2.53 1.34
N PHE A 27 3.52 1.35 0.79
CA PHE A 27 4.51 0.28 0.73
C PHE A 27 4.78 -0.12 -0.71
N ARG A 28 6.00 -0.59 -0.94
CA ARG A 28 6.33 -1.46 -2.05
C ARG A 28 6.48 -2.87 -1.51
N VAL A 29 5.75 -3.80 -2.09
CA VAL A 29 5.78 -5.21 -1.75
C VAL A 29 6.37 -5.98 -2.92
N THR A 30 7.35 -6.83 -2.65
CA THR A 30 7.85 -7.80 -3.63
C THR A 30 7.34 -9.18 -3.24
N ALA A 31 6.46 -9.74 -4.05
CA ALA A 31 5.82 -11.04 -3.85
C ALA A 31 6.00 -11.86 -5.13
N GLU A 32 6.55 -13.08 -5.04
CA GLU A 32 6.81 -13.94 -6.22
C GLU A 32 7.54 -13.20 -7.36
N GLN A 33 8.54 -12.35 -7.04
CA GLN A 33 9.27 -11.48 -7.98
C GLN A 33 8.42 -10.39 -8.66
N THR A 34 7.13 -10.30 -8.34
CA THR A 34 6.20 -9.27 -8.79
C THR A 34 6.21 -8.09 -7.82
N LYS A 35 6.23 -6.86 -8.37
CA LYS A 35 6.14 -5.64 -7.56
C LYS A 35 4.69 -5.23 -7.40
N ILE A 36 4.34 -4.88 -6.18
CA ILE A 36 3.01 -4.41 -5.81
C ILE A 36 3.17 -3.12 -5.02
N GLU A 37 2.58 -2.03 -5.51
CA GLU A 37 2.45 -0.81 -4.73
C GLU A 37 1.17 -0.91 -3.91
N VAL A 38 1.29 -0.73 -2.60
CA VAL A 38 0.16 -0.80 -1.65
C VAL A 38 0.05 0.55 -0.95
N ASP A 39 -1.04 1.29 -1.20
CA ASP A 39 -1.36 2.52 -0.46
C ASP A 39 -2.54 2.25 0.48
N ILE A 40 -2.27 2.36 1.77
CA ILE A 40 -3.22 2.11 2.85
C ILE A 40 -3.63 3.44 3.46
N HIS A 41 -4.93 3.68 3.57
CA HIS A 41 -5.48 4.78 4.33
C HIS A 41 -6.37 4.29 5.47
N TYR A 42 -6.19 4.91 6.62
CA TYR A 42 -6.91 4.62 7.86
C TYR A 42 -8.05 5.62 8.01
N THR A 43 -9.29 5.14 7.97
CA THR A 43 -10.48 6.00 8.13
C THR A 43 -10.95 6.08 9.57
N ALA A 44 -11.74 7.11 9.90
CA ALA A 44 -12.32 7.26 11.24
C ALA A 44 -13.32 6.14 11.59
N GLU A 45 -13.94 5.53 10.57
CA GLU A 45 -14.92 4.44 10.70
C GLU A 45 -14.27 3.07 10.95
N LYS A 46 -12.94 3.03 11.14
CA LYS A 46 -12.14 1.80 11.26
C LYS A 46 -12.21 0.90 10.03
N ILE A 47 -12.32 1.50 8.85
CA ILE A 47 -12.18 0.84 7.56
C ILE A 47 -10.78 1.14 7.02
N LEU A 48 -10.06 0.11 6.59
CA LEU A 48 -8.85 0.26 5.79
C LEU A 48 -9.25 0.42 4.34
N THR A 49 -9.00 1.58 3.75
CA THR A 49 -9.10 1.71 2.29
C THR A 49 -7.74 1.45 1.67
N VAL A 50 -7.65 0.49 0.76
CA VAL A 50 -6.39 -0.01 0.22
C VAL A 50 -6.39 0.06 -1.30
N ASN A 51 -5.38 0.71 -1.87
CA ASN A 51 -5.13 0.69 -3.31
C ASN A 51 -3.93 -0.22 -3.59
N LEU A 52 -4.13 -1.23 -4.43
CA LEU A 52 -3.09 -2.13 -4.89
C LEU A 52 -2.84 -1.90 -6.39
N VAL A 53 -1.58 -1.71 -6.75
CA VAL A 53 -1.14 -1.68 -8.15
C VAL A 53 -0.10 -2.76 -8.37
N VAL A 54 -0.38 -3.72 -9.25
CA VAL A 54 0.49 -4.86 -9.55
C VAL A 54 1.19 -4.62 -10.88
N GLU A 55 2.52 -4.68 -10.89
CA GLU A 55 3.32 -4.72 -12.11
C GLU A 55 3.31 -6.13 -12.69
N GLY A 56 2.36 -6.40 -13.58
CA GLY A 56 2.10 -7.70 -14.18
C GLY A 56 0.62 -8.07 -14.05
N HIS A 57 0.37 -9.37 -13.86
CA HIS A 57 -0.98 -9.90 -13.70
C HIS A 57 -1.21 -10.36 -12.26
N ALA A 58 -2.28 -9.87 -11.63
CA ALA A 58 -2.67 -10.30 -10.31
C ALA A 58 -3.34 -11.68 -10.35
N THR A 59 -2.77 -12.60 -9.57
CA THR A 59 -3.37 -13.91 -9.30
C THR A 59 -3.80 -13.98 -7.84
N LYS A 60 -4.72 -14.91 -7.53
CA LYS A 60 -5.12 -15.16 -6.13
C LYS A 60 -3.95 -15.66 -5.28
N SER A 61 -3.05 -16.47 -5.83
CA SER A 61 -1.87 -16.95 -5.10
C SER A 61 -0.93 -15.82 -4.73
N LEU A 62 -0.75 -14.84 -5.63
CA LEU A 62 0.03 -13.65 -5.38
C LEU A 62 -0.64 -12.74 -4.33
N LEU A 63 -1.94 -12.48 -4.46
CA LEU A 63 -2.63 -11.47 -3.65
C LEU A 63 -3.01 -11.94 -2.25
N ASN A 64 -3.40 -13.21 -2.06
CA ASN A 64 -3.90 -13.67 -0.77
C ASN A 64 -2.88 -13.45 0.37
N PRO A 65 -1.59 -13.80 0.23
CA PRO A 65 -0.60 -13.54 1.28
C PRO A 65 -0.44 -12.04 1.58
N VAL A 66 -0.49 -11.19 0.56
CA VAL A 66 -0.39 -9.73 0.70
C VAL A 66 -1.60 -9.18 1.48
N MET A 67 -2.80 -9.64 1.15
CA MET A 67 -4.03 -9.24 1.84
C MET A 67 -4.07 -9.71 3.30
N ASP A 68 -3.58 -10.93 3.59
CA ASP A 68 -3.46 -11.43 4.96
C ASP A 68 -2.54 -10.54 5.81
N GLU A 69 -1.43 -10.09 5.22
CA GLU A 69 -0.50 -9.17 5.86
C GLU A 69 -1.09 -7.77 6.08
N ILE A 70 -1.85 -7.25 5.12
CA ILE A 70 -2.61 -6.00 5.28
C ILE A 70 -3.62 -6.11 6.42
N GLY A 71 -4.33 -7.23 6.52
CA GLY A 71 -5.25 -7.49 7.63
C GLY A 71 -4.57 -7.43 8.99
N ARG A 72 -3.39 -8.06 9.11
CA ARG A 72 -2.59 -7.98 10.35
C ARG A 72 -2.15 -6.55 10.67
N LEU A 73 -1.73 -5.79 9.67
CA LEU A 73 -1.38 -4.37 9.83
C LEU A 73 -2.59 -3.57 10.36
N GLY A 74 -3.77 -3.78 9.79
CA GLY A 74 -5.03 -3.17 10.22
C GLY A 74 -5.38 -3.44 11.68
N LEU A 75 -5.36 -4.71 12.07
CA LEU A 75 -5.66 -5.13 13.43
C LEU A 75 -4.65 -4.54 14.43
N SER A 76 -3.35 -4.52 14.09
CA SER A 76 -2.31 -4.01 14.98
C SER A 76 -2.38 -2.49 15.25
N ARG A 77 -2.99 -1.72 14.33
CA ARG A 77 -2.99 -0.24 14.41
C ARG A 77 -4.24 0.34 15.08
N GLY A 78 -5.32 -0.41 15.22
CA GLY A 78 -6.53 0.10 15.87
C GLY A 78 -7.82 -0.68 15.63
N ASP A 79 -7.73 -1.99 15.41
CA ASP A 79 -8.90 -2.85 15.16
C ASP A 79 -9.66 -2.46 13.89
N TYR A 80 -8.91 -2.21 12.81
CA TYR A 80 -9.50 -2.00 11.49
C TYR A 80 -9.89 -3.35 10.88
N ALA A 81 -11.10 -3.80 11.16
CA ALA A 81 -11.57 -5.14 10.80
C ALA A 81 -12.13 -5.27 9.37
N VAL A 82 -12.36 -4.14 8.68
CA VAL A 82 -12.87 -4.11 7.31
C VAL A 82 -11.81 -3.54 6.38
N ILE A 83 -11.56 -4.23 5.27
CA ILE A 83 -10.67 -3.79 4.20
C ILE A 83 -11.52 -3.53 2.95
N ASP A 84 -11.64 -2.28 2.57
CA ASP A 84 -12.18 -1.85 1.27
C ASP A 84 -11.00 -1.65 0.32
N TYR A 85 -10.99 -2.32 -0.83
CA TYR A 85 -9.82 -2.29 -1.71
C TYR A 85 -10.15 -2.12 -3.19
N THR A 86 -9.24 -1.42 -3.88
CA THR A 86 -9.18 -1.36 -5.34
C THR A 86 -7.88 -1.99 -5.81
N LEU A 87 -7.96 -2.79 -6.87
CA LEU A 87 -6.82 -3.46 -7.49
C LEU A 87 -6.68 -2.98 -8.94
N SER A 88 -5.46 -2.72 -9.38
CA SER A 88 -5.13 -2.43 -10.77
C SER A 88 -3.92 -3.26 -11.19
N ASP A 89 -4.01 -3.87 -12.37
CA ASP A 89 -2.92 -4.58 -13.02
C ASP A 89 -2.37 -3.71 -14.16
N THR A 90 -1.06 -3.65 -14.30
CA THR A 90 -0.38 -2.89 -15.35
C THR A 90 0.86 -3.63 -15.83
N GLU A 91 1.20 -3.51 -17.12
CA GLU A 91 2.43 -4.08 -17.65
C GLU A 91 3.68 -3.38 -17.11
N HIS A 92 3.56 -2.08 -16.83
CA HIS A 92 4.67 -1.24 -16.41
C HIS A 92 4.24 -0.29 -15.30
N LEU A 93 5.12 -0.15 -14.30
CA LEU A 93 4.94 0.78 -13.19
C LEU A 93 6.05 1.83 -13.21
N ILE A 94 5.68 3.09 -13.36
CA ILE A 94 6.62 4.21 -13.35
C ILE A 94 6.49 4.94 -12.00
N GLU A 95 7.63 5.09 -11.33
CA GLU A 95 7.71 5.86 -10.11
C GLU A 95 8.12 7.30 -10.39
N GLY A 96 7.46 8.25 -9.74
CA GLY A 96 7.78 9.66 -9.84
C GLY A 96 7.29 10.44 -8.63
N ASN A 97 7.88 11.61 -8.43
CA ASN A 97 7.39 12.60 -7.50
C ASN A 97 7.25 13.93 -8.25
N TYR A 98 6.06 14.52 -8.18
CA TYR A 98 5.81 15.86 -8.67
C TYR A 98 5.46 16.76 -7.49
N SER A 99 6.19 17.85 -7.32
CA SER A 99 5.87 18.88 -6.34
C SER A 99 5.29 20.09 -7.05
N ILE A 100 4.06 20.46 -6.68
CA ILE A 100 3.43 21.71 -7.11
C ILE A 100 4.29 22.89 -6.63
N ASP A 101 4.60 23.82 -7.54
CA ASP A 101 5.35 25.03 -7.26
C ASP A 101 4.70 25.85 -6.13
N LYS A 102 5.50 26.50 -5.29
CA LYS A 102 5.03 27.38 -4.23
C LYS A 102 4.24 28.57 -4.77
N GLU A 103 4.56 29.07 -5.96
CA GLU A 103 3.81 30.20 -6.55
C GLU A 103 2.38 29.79 -6.92
N ASP A 104 2.21 28.61 -7.53
CA ASP A 104 0.89 28.05 -7.87
C ASP A 104 0.02 27.78 -6.63
N ARG A 105 0.63 27.43 -5.49
CA ARG A 105 -0.10 27.21 -4.22
C ARG A 105 -0.74 28.48 -3.66
N ARG A 106 -0.25 29.67 -4.02
CA ARG A 106 -0.80 30.95 -3.53
C ARG A 106 -2.07 31.34 -4.29
N TYR A 107 -2.16 31.03 -5.58
CA TYR A 107 -3.31 31.40 -6.42
C TYR A 107 -4.60 30.65 -6.10
N ARG A 108 -4.54 29.51 -5.38
CA ARG A 108 -5.71 28.69 -5.02
C ARG A 108 -6.27 28.95 -3.61
N ARG A 109 -5.81 30.00 -2.91
CA ARG A 109 -6.33 30.41 -1.59
C ARG A 109 -7.26 31.63 -1.63
N LEU A 110 -7.68 32.05 -2.83
CA LEU A 110 -8.77 33.00 -3.05
C LEU A 110 -10.07 32.24 -3.31
#